data_AF-A0AA37K5R1-F1
#
_entry.id   AF-A0AA37K5R1-F1
#
_cell.length_a   1.000
_cell.length_b   1.000
_cell.length_c   1.000
_cell.angle_alpha   90.00
_cell.angle_beta   90.00
_cell.angle_gamma   90.00
#
_symmetry.space_group_name_H-M   'P 1'
#
loop_
_entity.id
_entity.type
_entity.pdbx_description
1 polymer ?
#
loop_
_entity_poly.entity_id
_entity_poly.type
_entity_poly.pdbx_seq_one_letter_code
_entity_poly.pdbx_strand_id
1 'polypeptide(L)' 'MEITERLRNTPTGLIVFVGDMKIIVEKYRPYYNGQNKIPCRGCVFRDEGARFCEYSKACMAHLRPDHESVVFAKTSNV' A
#
# COMPACT_ATOMS: atom_id res chain seq x y z
N MET A 1 -6.60 16.08 7.36
CA MET A 1 -6.95 14.92 6.52
C MET A 1 -6.03 13.78 6.90
N GLU A 2 -6.58 12.65 7.31
CA GLU A 2 -5.78 11.49 7.72
C GLU A 2 -5.08 10.90 6.48
N ILE A 3 -3.78 10.62 6.58
CA ILE A 3 -2.98 10.00 5.50
C ILE A 3 -3.65 8.73 4.94
N THR A 4 -4.27 7.95 5.83
CA THR A 4 -5.02 6.73 5.52
C THR A 4 -6.13 6.99 4.49
N GLU A 5 -6.89 8.06 4.65
CA GLU A 5 -7.98 8.41 3.74
C GLU A 5 -7.46 8.86 2.37
N ARG A 6 -6.37 9.61 2.35
CA ARG A 6 -5.70 9.99 1.11
C ARG A 6 -5.19 8.76 0.36
N LEU A 7 -4.52 7.83 1.05
CA LEU A 7 -4.02 6.59 0.46
C LEU A 7 -5.15 5.68 -0.06
N ARG A 8 -6.26 5.58 0.70
CA ARG A 8 -7.45 4.80 0.31
C ARG A 8 -8.05 5.28 -1.00
N ASN A 9 -8.10 6.60 -1.20
CA ASN A 9 -8.69 7.21 -2.38
C ASN A 9 -7.69 7.39 -3.54
N THR A 10 -6.41 7.06 -3.35
CA THR A 10 -5.39 7.21 -4.40
C THR A 10 -5.39 6.00 -5.34
N PRO A 11 -5.62 6.18 -6.66
CA PRO A 11 -5.52 5.10 -7.65
C PRO A 11 -4.15 4.42 -7.70
N THR A 12 -4.15 3.18 -8.21
CA THR A 12 -2.90 2.47 -8.52
C THR A 12 -2.07 3.22 -9.58
N GLY A 13 -0.75 3.13 -9.48
CA GLY A 13 0.22 3.81 -10.34
C GLY A 13 0.57 5.23 -9.90
N LEU A 14 -0.15 5.79 -8.91
CA LEU A 14 0.12 7.14 -8.40
C LEU A 14 1.07 7.17 -7.20
N ILE A 15 1.63 8.36 -6.98
CA ILE A 15 2.58 8.65 -5.92
C ILE A 15 1.93 9.61 -4.90
N VAL A 16 2.08 9.28 -3.62
CA VAL A 16 1.67 10.11 -2.49
C VAL A 16 2.91 10.53 -1.72
N PHE A 17 3.08 11.84 -1.55
CA PHE A 17 4.14 12.42 -0.72
C PHE A 17 3.64 12.71 0.70
N VAL A 18 4.42 12.29 1.69
CA VAL A 18 4.15 12.40 3.12
C VAL A 18 5.44 12.87 3.80
N GLY A 19 5.57 14.18 4.01
CA GLY A 19 6.88 14.76 4.33
C GLY A 19 7.89 14.40 3.24
N ASP A 20 9.04 13.86 3.64
CA ASP A 20 10.09 13.40 2.72
C ASP A 20 9.89 11.95 2.23
N MET A 21 8.84 11.27 2.70
CA MET A 21 8.52 9.91 2.24
C MET A 21 7.71 9.93 0.96
N LYS A 22 8.16 9.15 -0.01
CA LYS A 22 7.44 8.86 -1.24
C LYS A 22 6.78 7.49 -1.13
N ILE A 23 5.45 7.46 -1.24
CA ILE A 23 4.64 6.24 -1.21
C ILE A 23 4.07 6.00 -2.61
N ILE A 24 4.38 4.86 -3.20
CA ILE A 24 3.83 4.45 -4.50
C ILE A 24 2.70 3.46 -4.25
N VAL A 25 1.54 3.70 -4.86
CA VAL A 25 0.38 2.80 -4.79
C VAL A 25 0.46 1.79 -5.93
N GLU A 26 0.82 0.54 -5.64
CA GLU A 26 0.95 -0.52 -6.64
C GLU A 26 -0.24 -1.48 -6.55
N LYS A 27 -0.68 -2.03 -7.69
CA LYS A 27 -1.68 -3.10 -7.70
C LYS A 27 -1.07 -4.35 -7.04
N TYR A 28 -1.82 -4.98 -6.14
CA TYR A 28 -1.39 -6.24 -5.52
C TYR A 28 -1.17 -7.32 -6.60
N ARG A 29 -0.05 -8.04 -6.52
CA ARG A 29 0.24 -9.20 -7.36
C ARG A 29 0.60 -10.39 -6.48
N PRO A 30 0.00 -11.59 -6.67
CA PRO A 30 0.23 -12.75 -5.83
C PRO A 30 1.67 -13.30 -5.91
N TYR A 31 2.40 -12.97 -6.97
CA TYR A 31 3.80 -13.33 -7.18
C TYR A 31 4.70 -12.09 -7.05
N TYR A 32 4.83 -11.52 -5.85
CA TYR A 32 5.94 -10.60 -5.54
C TYR A 32 7.22 -11.43 -5.34
N ASN A 33 7.72 -12.03 -6.43
CA ASN A 33 9.00 -12.73 -6.44
C ASN A 33 10.13 -11.72 -6.69
N GLY A 34 10.94 -11.44 -5.66
CA GLY A 34 12.38 -11.18 -5.87
C GLY A 34 12.83 -9.80 -6.34
N GLN A 35 12.12 -8.71 -6.04
CA GLN A 35 12.72 -7.37 -6.12
C GLN A 35 12.67 -6.73 -4.74
N ASN A 36 13.73 -6.04 -4.33
CA ASN A 36 14.00 -5.35 -3.05
C ASN A 36 12.93 -4.36 -2.53
N LYS A 37 11.66 -4.50 -2.94
CA LYS A 37 10.52 -3.80 -2.39
C LYS A 37 10.03 -4.60 -1.19
N ILE A 38 10.20 -4.05 0.00
CA ILE A 38 9.50 -4.52 1.20
C ILE A 38 8.08 -3.96 1.08
N PRO A 39 7.07 -4.73 0.63
CA PRO A 39 5.69 -4.28 0.73
C PRO A 39 5.41 -3.92 2.20
N CYS A 40 4.53 -2.96 2.49
CA CYS A 40 4.01 -2.80 3.87
C CYS A 40 3.67 -4.21 4.36
N ARG A 41 4.36 -4.71 5.41
CA ARG A 41 4.39 -6.15 5.74
C ARG A 41 2.99 -6.79 5.86
N GLY A 42 1.94 -5.99 6.05
CA GLY A 42 0.57 -6.48 5.97
C GLY A 42 -0.10 -6.52 4.59
N CYS A 43 0.23 -5.72 3.57
CA CYS A 43 -0.50 -5.82 2.29
C CYS A 43 -0.11 -7.07 1.45
N VAL A 44 0.76 -7.93 1.99
CA VAL A 44 0.94 -9.32 1.53
C VAL A 44 -0.14 -10.16 2.21
N PHE A 45 -1.21 -10.51 1.49
CA PHE A 45 -2.28 -11.38 1.99
C PHE A 45 -1.80 -12.84 2.15
N ARG A 46 -0.79 -13.09 2.98
CA ARG A 46 -0.36 -14.43 3.44
C ARG A 46 -0.39 -14.46 4.97
N ASP A 47 -0.70 -15.63 5.52
CA ASP A 47 -0.82 -15.90 6.96
C ASP A 47 -1.75 -14.91 7.67
N GLU A 48 -1.22 -13.94 8.44
CA GLU A 48 -2.03 -12.93 9.15
C GLU A 48 -2.28 -11.63 8.34
N GLY A 49 -1.68 -11.52 7.16
CA GLY A 49 -1.99 -10.53 6.13
C GLY A 49 -1.99 -9.07 6.58
N ALA A 50 -2.96 -8.30 6.06
CA ALA A 50 -3.03 -6.85 6.23
C ALA A 50 -3.35 -6.40 7.65
N ARG A 51 -3.55 -7.33 8.59
CA ARG A 51 -3.82 -7.05 9.99
C ARG A 51 -2.72 -6.20 10.67
N PHE A 52 -1.46 -6.37 10.28
CA PHE A 52 -0.33 -5.62 10.86
C PHE A 52 0.20 -4.48 9.98
N CYS A 53 -0.43 -4.18 8.82
CA CYS A 53 -0.05 -2.98 8.09
C CYS A 53 -0.64 -1.75 8.79
N GLU A 54 0.19 -0.74 9.02
CA GLU A 54 -0.26 0.57 9.55
C GLU A 54 -1.32 1.23 8.67
N TYR A 55 -1.35 0.91 7.36
CA TYR A 55 -2.33 1.38 6.38
C TYR A 55 -3.30 0.28 5.93
N SER A 56 -3.56 -0.72 6.78
CA SER A 56 -4.51 -1.81 6.50
C SER A 56 -5.87 -1.29 6.01
N LYS A 57 -6.35 -0.21 6.62
CA LYS A 57 -7.60 0.48 6.26
C LYS A 57 -7.62 1.11 4.86
N ALA A 58 -6.46 1.22 4.21
CA ALA A 58 -6.30 1.86 2.91
C ALA A 58 -5.84 0.90 1.80
N CYS A 59 -5.35 -0.30 2.14
CA CYS A 59 -4.84 -1.27 1.15
C CYS A 59 -5.78 -2.45 0.85
N MET A 60 -6.78 -2.69 1.69
CA MET A 60 -7.77 -3.76 1.49
C MET A 60 -8.83 -3.35 0.45
N ALA A 61 -9.08 -4.22 -0.54
CA ALA A 61 -10.09 -4.02 -1.58
C ALA A 61 -11.46 -3.57 -1.04
N HIS A 62 -11.99 -4.23 -0.01
CA HIS A 62 -13.32 -3.95 0.53
C HIS A 62 -13.43 -2.59 1.25
N LEU A 63 -12.32 -1.90 1.48
CA LEU A 63 -12.29 -0.57 2.08
C LEU A 63 -12.01 0.53 1.05
N ARG A 64 -11.67 0.16 -0.19
CA ARG A 64 -11.33 1.12 -1.25
C ARG A 64 -12.50 1.31 -2.22
N PRO A 65 -12.62 2.51 -2.81
CA PRO A 65 -13.68 2.79 -3.79
C PRO A 65 -13.50 2.01 -5.11
N ASP A 66 -12.27 1.61 -5.45
CA ASP A 66 -11.96 0.84 -6.66
C ASP A 66 -12.12 -0.67 -6.48
N HIS A 67 -12.44 -1.14 -5.26
CA HIS A 67 -12.52 -2.58 -4.92
C HIS A 67 -11.24 -3.38 -5.25
N GLU A 68 -10.10 -2.71 -5.37
CA GLU A 68 -8.83 -3.33 -5.75
C GLU A 68 -7.87 -3.38 -4.56
N SER A 69 -7.26 -4.53 -4.30
CA SER A 69 -6.22 -4.64 -3.29
C SER A 69 -4.93 -4.00 -3.80
N VAL A 70 -4.30 -3.18 -2.97
CA VAL A 70 -3.08 -2.45 -3.33
C VAL A 70 -1.93 -2.71 -2.36
N VAL A 71 -0.73 -2.36 -2.76
CA VAL A 71 0.49 -2.39 -1.95
C VAL A 71 1.09 -0.99 -1.93
N PHE A 72 1.48 -0.52 -0.75
CA PHE A 72 2.20 0.73 -0.60
C PHE A 72 3.70 0.46 -0.55
N ALA A 73 4.41 0.84 -1.62
CA ALA A 73 5.86 0.79 -1.67
C ALA A 73 6.43 2.12 -1.16
N LYS A 74 7.09 2.09 -0.01
CA LYS A 74 7.75 3.26 0.57
C LYS A 74 9.18 3.37 0.04
N THR A 75 9.58 4.55 -0.37
CA THR A 75 10.99 4.89 -0.58
C THR A 75 11.31 6.13 0.24
N SER A 76 12.35 6.02 1.07
CA SER A 76 13.02 7.18 1.64
C SER A 76 14.00 7.67 0.59
N ASN A 77 14.02 8.98 0.31
CA ASN A 77 15.20 9.55 -0.31
C ASN A 77 16.30 9.50 0.75
N VAL A 78 17.24 8.56 0.61
CA VAL A 78 18.52 8.61 1.32
C VAL A 78 19.42 9.58 0.56
#